data_AF-A0A3D1AXN4-F1
#
_entry.id   AF-A0A3D1AXN4-F1
#
_cell.length_a   1.000
_cell.length_b   1.000
_cell.length_c   1.000
_cell.angle_alpha   90.00
_cell.angle_beta   90.00
_cell.angle_gamma   90.00
#
_symmetry.space_group_name_H-M   'P 1'
#
loop_
_entity.id
_entity.type
_entity.pdbx_description
1 polymer ?
#
loop_
_entity_poly.entity_id
_entity_poly.type
_entity_poly.pdbx_seq_one_letter_code
_entity_poly.pdbx_strand_id
1 'polypeptide(L)' 'MAVIALMAMVIAYLLGAIPFGYLLVRALAGTDIRQAGSGNIGATNVLRTTGRAAGIATLVL' A
#
# COMPACT_ATOMS: atom_id res chain seq x y z
N MET A 1 7.68 5.75 30.15
CA MET A 1 8.05 4.68 29.19
C MET A 1 6.83 4.03 28.54
N ALA A 2 5.85 3.51 29.30
CA ALA A 2 4.67 2.86 28.72
C ALA A 2 3.80 3.77 27.82
N VAL A 3 3.56 5.03 28.20
CA VAL A 3 2.74 5.97 27.40
C VAL A 3 3.40 6.29 26.04
N ILE A 4 4.72 6.50 26.02
CA ILE A 4 5.47 6.74 24.78
C ILE A 4 5.39 5.51 23.87
N ALA A 5 5.56 4.31 24.42
CA ALA A 5 5.42 3.07 23.67
C ALA A 5 3.99 2.91 23.09
N LEU A 6 2.95 3.22 23.87
CA LEU A 6 1.58 3.18 23.40
C LEU A 6 1.33 4.15 22.24
N MET A 7 1.80 5.39 22.37
CA MET A 7 1.71 6.38 21.29
C MET A 7 2.46 5.92 20.04
N ALA A 8 3.67 5.37 20.19
CA ALA A 8 4.45 4.84 19.07
C ALA A 8 3.72 3.69 18.36
N MET A 9 3.09 2.77 19.09
CA MET A 9 2.30 1.69 18.49
C MET A 9 1.09 2.23 17.71
N VAL A 10 0.36 3.20 18.26
CA VAL A 10 -0.78 3.81 17.58
C VAL A 10 -0.33 4.49 16.30
N ILE A 11 0.75 5.28 16.34
CA ILE A 11 1.29 5.95 15.16
C ILE A 11 1.76 4.92 14.12
N ALA A 12 2.51 3.90 14.53
CA ALA A 12 2.97 2.85 13.62
C ALA A 12 1.82 2.09 12.96
N TYR A 13 0.76 1.78 13.71
CA TYR A 13 -0.44 1.15 13.17
C TYR A 13 -1.13 2.04 12.15
N LEU A 14 -1.32 3.33 12.46
CA LEU A 14 -1.97 4.28 11.56
C LEU A 14 -1.17 4.49 10.27
N LEU A 15 0.17 4.54 10.35
CA LEU A 15 1.04 4.64 9.19
C LEU A 15 1.02 3.35 8.35
N GLY A 16 1.10 2.18 8.99
CA GLY A 16 1.07 0.88 8.29
C GLY A 16 -0.30 0.50 7.72
N ALA A 17 -1.38 1.09 8.23
CA ALA A 17 -2.73 0.87 7.72
C ALA A 17 -3.02 1.61 6.41
N ILE A 18 -2.09 2.44 5.92
CA ILE A 18 -2.26 3.17 4.65
C ILE A 18 -2.18 2.18 3.47
N PRO A 19 -3.23 2.07 2.64
CA PRO A 19 -3.27 1.08 1.56
C PRO A 19 -2.54 1.61 0.31
N PHE A 20 -1.21 1.74 0.38
CA PHE A 20 -0.39 2.36 -0.69
C PHE A 20 -0.60 1.75 -2.07
N GLY A 21 -0.68 0.42 -2.19
CA GLY A 21 -0.88 -0.20 -3.50
C GLY A 21 -2.25 0.10 -4.13
N TYR A 22 -3.28 0.33 -3.32
CA TYR A 22 -4.56 0.82 -3.82
C TYR A 22 -4.47 2.29 -4.23
N LEU A 23 -3.85 3.14 -3.39
CA LEU A 23 -3.72 4.57 -3.64
C LEU A 23 -2.86 4.86 -4.89
N LEU A 24 -1.72 4.17 -5.03
CA LEU A 24 -0.84 4.33 -6.19
C LEU A 24 -1.53 3.91 -7.48
N VAL A 25 -2.19 2.76 -7.51
CA VAL A 25 -2.87 2.30 -8.73
C VAL A 25 -4.02 3.24 -9.08
N ARG A 26 -4.80 3.69 -8.09
CA ARG A 26 -5.88 4.65 -8.32
C ARG A 26 -5.35 5.97 -8.87
N ALA A 27 -4.23 6.47 -8.34
CA ALA A 27 -3.64 7.76 -8.76
C ALA A 27 -2.93 7.68 -10.12
N LEU A 28 -2.20 6.60 -10.39
CA LEU A 28 -1.36 6.46 -11.60
C LEU A 28 -2.10 5.85 -12.78
N ALA A 29 -3.04 4.93 -12.54
CA ALA A 29 -3.74 4.19 -13.58
C ALA A 29 -5.25 4.47 -13.64
N GLY A 30 -5.82 5.19 -12.67
CA GLY A 30 -7.24 5.53 -12.63
C GLY A 30 -8.18 4.33 -12.36
N THR A 31 -7.63 3.13 -12.16
CA THR A 31 -8.39 1.89 -11.99
C THR A 31 -8.41 1.42 -10.54
N ASP A 32 -9.28 0.46 -10.25
CA ASP A 32 -9.31 -0.21 -8.94
C ASP A 32 -8.45 -1.47 -8.98
N ILE A 33 -7.33 -1.50 -8.24
CA ILE A 33 -6.45 -2.67 -8.18
C ILE A 33 -7.16 -3.92 -7.63
N ARG A 34 -8.25 -3.75 -6.86
CA ARG A 34 -9.03 -4.86 -6.30
C ARG A 34 -9.84 -5.59 -7.37
N GLN A 35 -10.05 -4.97 -8.52
CA GLN A 35 -10.73 -5.55 -9.68
C GLN A 35 -9.74 -6.15 -10.70
N ALA A 36 -8.43 -6.07 -10.42
CA ALA A 36 -7.38 -6.50 -11.35
C ALA A 36 -6.49 -7.60 -10.74
N GLY A 37 -6.01 -8.50 -11.61
CA GLY A 37 -5.09 -9.58 -11.23
C GLY A 37 -5.65 -10.49 -10.13
N SER A 38 -4.94 -10.59 -8.99
CA SER A 38 -5.39 -11.40 -7.84
C SER A 38 -6.41 -10.70 -6.94
N GLY A 39 -6.70 -9.42 -7.18
CA GLY A 39 -7.54 -8.59 -6.33
C GLY A 39 -6.87 -8.09 -5.04
N ASN A 40 -5.62 -8.50 -4.76
CA ASN A 40 -4.86 -8.01 -3.61
C ASN A 40 -4.23 -6.63 -3.90
N ILE A 41 -4.11 -5.77 -2.90
CA ILE A 41 -3.47 -4.44 -3.04
C ILE A 41 -1.94 -4.51 -2.93
N GLY A 42 -1.36 -5.68 -2.64
CA GLY A 42 0.08 -5.83 -2.44
C GLY A 42 0.94 -5.59 -3.68
N ALA A 43 2.23 -5.35 -3.46
CA ALA A 43 3.23 -5.01 -4.48
C ALA A 43 3.24 -5.95 -5.69
N THR A 44 3.08 -7.27 -5.49
CA THR A 44 3.06 -8.25 -6.58
C THR A 44 1.90 -8.04 -7.56
N ASN A 45 0.70 -7.71 -7.04
CA ASN A 45 -0.45 -7.45 -7.89
C ASN A 45 -0.30 -6.10 -8.60
N VAL A 46 0.15 -5.08 -7.88
CA VAL A 46 0.47 -3.76 -8.46
C VAL A 46 1.50 -3.87 -9.57
N LEU A 47 2.57 -4.65 -9.37
CA LEU A 47 3.60 -4.93 -10.36
C LEU A 47 3.02 -5.54 -11.64
N ARG A 48 2.11 -6.51 -11.51
CA ARG A 48 1.43 -7.14 -12.65
C ARG A 48 0.48 -6.21 -13.39
N THR A 49 -0.23 -5.35 -12.66
CA THR A 49 -1.29 -4.50 -13.25
C THR A 49 -0.77 -3.18 -13.80
N THR A 50 0.23 -2.57 -13.15
CA THR A 50 0.70 -1.19 -13.45
C THR A 50 2.20 -1.09 -13.74
N GLY A 51 2.93 -2.20 -13.66
CA GLY A 51 4.35 -2.27 -14.01
C GLY A 51 5.30 -2.03 -12.83
N ARG A 52 6.60 -2.06 -13.16
CA ARG A 52 7.70 -2.13 -12.16
C ARG A 52 7.77 -0.91 -11.24
N ALA A 53 7.57 0.29 -11.76
CA ALA A 53 7.70 1.51 -10.97
C ALA A 53 6.69 1.54 -9.80
N ALA A 54 5.41 1.35 -10.08
CA ALA A 54 4.36 1.33 -9.06
C ALA A 54 4.46 0.10 -8.13
N GLY A 55 4.87 -1.05 -8.66
CA GLY A 55 5.11 -2.25 -7.87
C GLY A 55 6.21 -2.08 -6.83
N ILE A 56 7.35 -1.50 -7.24
CA ILE A 56 8.48 -1.21 -6.33
C ILE A 56 8.09 -0.14 -5.31
N ALA A 57 7.41 0.93 -5.74
CA ALA A 57 6.94 1.96 -4.82
C ALA A 57 6.00 1.39 -3.74
N THR A 58 5.11 0.46 -4.11
CA THR A 58 4.22 -0.23 -3.14
C THR A 58 4.97 -1.16 -2.18
N LEU A 59 6.16 -1.64 -2.55
CA LEU A 59 6.97 -2.49 -1.68
C LEU A 59 7.74 -1.67 -0.63
N VAL A 60 8.11 -0.43 -0.98
CA VAL A 60 8.93 0.45 -0.14
C VAL A 60 8.08 1.32 0.81
N LEU A 61 6.85 1.67 0.39
CA LEU A 61 5.88 2.47 1.16
C LEU A 61 4.99 1.57 2.01
#